data_AF-A0A8T4KE39-F1
#
_entry.id   AF-A0A8T4KE39-F1
#
_cell.length_a   1.000
_cell.length_b   1.000
_cell.length_c   1.000
_cell.angle_alpha   90.00
_cell.angle_beta   90.00
_cell.angle_gamma   90.00
#
_symmetry.space_group_name_H-M   'P 1'
#
loop_
_entity.id
_entity.type
_entity.pdbx_description
1 polymer ?
#
loop_
_entity_poly.entity_id
_entity_poly.type
_entity_poly.pdbx_seq_one_letter_code
_entity_poly.pdbx_strand_id
1 'polypeptide(L)'
;MQHAAKPTRVYVHETVFTDADNHGKLPQAYIGKIFEQYTELFEPDDFLIMALWADNGKQIAEVFGYFGTNPWPGNPEVNSWMFSDGIYQREERQICCADTLIVLGREEEARRKTPDLKSYMQNPPDVSDLMKPRRH
;
A
#
# COMPACT_ATOMS: atom_id res chain seq x y z
N MET A 1 -1.14 14.35 -21.01
CA MET A 1 0.10 13.58 -20.83
C MET A 1 -0.28 12.27 -20.16
N GLN A 2 0.14 11.12 -20.68
CA GLN A 2 -0.01 9.86 -19.94
C GLN A 2 1.05 9.86 -18.85
N HIS A 3 0.64 9.88 -17.59
CA HIS A 3 1.55 9.74 -16.45
C HIS A 3 2.16 8.33 -16.51
N ALA A 4 3.48 8.23 -16.39
CA ALA A 4 4.12 6.93 -16.29
C ALA A 4 3.63 6.24 -15.02
N ALA A 5 3.25 4.96 -15.11
CA ALA A 5 2.80 4.21 -13.94
C ALA A 5 3.91 4.17 -12.88
N LYS A 6 3.57 4.55 -11.65
CA LYS A 6 4.53 4.55 -10.52
C LYS A 6 4.79 3.11 -10.08
N PRO A 7 6.05 2.77 -9.71
CA PRO A 7 6.33 1.51 -9.04
C PRO A 7 5.46 1.40 -7.78
N THR A 8 4.60 0.38 -7.75
CA THR A 8 3.62 0.19 -6.68
C THR A 8 3.69 -1.25 -6.21
N ARG A 9 3.78 -1.45 -4.90
CA ARG A 9 3.66 -2.77 -4.28
C ARG A 9 2.38 -2.83 -3.46
N VAL A 10 1.65 -3.93 -3.58
CA VAL A 10 0.37 -4.12 -2.93
C VAL A 10 0.41 -5.36 -2.06
N TYR A 11 -0.01 -5.21 -0.81
CA TYR A 11 -0.21 -6.27 0.16
C TYR A 11 -1.70 -6.43 0.43
N VAL A 12 -2.21 -7.65 0.38
CA VAL A 12 -3.63 -7.93 0.60
C VAL A 12 -3.75 -8.84 1.82
N HIS A 13 -4.32 -8.31 2.89
CA HIS A 13 -4.64 -9.06 4.10
C HIS A 13 -6.03 -9.70 3.88
N GLU A 14 -6.04 -10.83 3.17
CA GLU A 14 -7.22 -11.42 2.52
C GLU A 14 -8.37 -11.80 3.46
N THR A 15 -8.11 -12.13 4.74
CA THR A 15 -9.12 -12.75 5.61
C THR A 15 -10.39 -11.96 5.86
N VAL A 16 -10.45 -10.67 5.47
CA VAL A 16 -11.66 -9.85 5.56
C VAL A 16 -11.96 -9.11 4.24
N PHE A 17 -10.95 -8.90 3.38
CA PHE A 17 -11.11 -8.07 2.18
C PHE A 17 -12.04 -8.72 1.13
N THR A 18 -11.95 -10.03 0.95
CA THR A 18 -12.83 -10.78 0.04
C THR A 18 -14.23 -10.99 0.62
N ASP A 19 -14.38 -11.01 1.94
CA ASP A 19 -15.67 -11.23 2.63
C ASP A 19 -16.49 -9.94 2.75
N ALA A 20 -15.83 -8.77 2.83
CA ALA A 20 -16.49 -7.47 2.71
C ALA A 20 -17.07 -7.23 1.31
N ASP A 21 -16.56 -7.96 0.31
CA ASP A 21 -17.01 -7.87 -1.06
C ASP A 21 -18.10 -8.92 -1.34
N ASN A 22 -19.35 -8.57 -1.03
CA ASN A 22 -20.55 -9.32 -1.44
C ASN A 22 -20.62 -9.60 -2.97
N HIS A 23 -19.64 -9.16 -3.78
CA HIS A 23 -19.61 -9.27 -5.24
C HIS A 23 -18.26 -9.68 -5.87
N GLY A 24 -17.26 -10.10 -5.09
CA GLY A 24 -16.02 -10.70 -5.64
C GLY A 24 -15.24 -9.82 -6.62
N LYS A 25 -15.25 -8.49 -6.45
CA LYS A 25 -14.38 -7.60 -7.24
C LYS A 25 -12.94 -7.78 -6.77
N LEU A 26 -12.12 -8.22 -7.71
CA LEU A 26 -10.70 -8.42 -7.50
C LEU A 26 -10.05 -7.13 -6.96
N PRO A 27 -9.06 -7.21 -6.05
CA PRO A 27 -8.34 -6.06 -5.49
C PRO A 27 -7.91 -5.03 -6.55
N GLN A 28 -7.60 -5.47 -7.76
CA GLN A 28 -7.24 -4.64 -8.91
C GLN A 28 -8.30 -3.58 -9.28
N ALA A 29 -9.58 -3.91 -9.24
CA ALA A 29 -10.64 -2.95 -9.60
C ALA A 29 -10.76 -1.85 -8.53
N TYR A 30 -10.57 -2.20 -7.26
CA TYR A 30 -10.55 -1.26 -6.15
C TYR A 30 -9.36 -0.31 -6.24
N ILE A 31 -8.17 -0.86 -6.48
CA ILE A 31 -6.92 -0.11 -6.69
C ILE A 31 -7.07 0.82 -7.89
N GLY A 32 -7.61 0.32 -9.00
CA GLY A 32 -7.85 1.10 -10.23
C GLY A 32 -8.73 2.31 -9.95
N LYS A 33 -9.85 2.12 -9.23
CA LYS A 33 -10.74 3.22 -8.83
C LYS A 33 -10.00 4.29 -8.01
N ILE A 34 -9.17 3.89 -7.05
CA ILE A 34 -8.38 4.83 -6.22
C ILE A 34 -7.43 5.64 -7.10
N PHE A 35 -6.65 4.99 -7.96
CA PHE A 35 -5.71 5.69 -8.82
C PHE A 35 -6.41 6.59 -9.85
N GLU A 36 -7.49 6.12 -10.49
CA GLU A 36 -8.24 6.92 -11.46
C GLU A 36 -8.84 8.18 -10.83
N GLN A 37 -9.33 8.09 -9.60
CA GLN A 37 -10.02 9.20 -8.94
C GLN A 37 -9.08 10.16 -8.20
N TYR A 38 -7.92 9.69 -7.75
CA TYR A 38 -7.03 10.44 -6.84
C TYR A 38 -5.56 10.45 -7.28
N THR A 39 -5.29 10.35 -8.58
CA THR A 39 -3.91 10.36 -9.14
C THR A 39 -3.09 11.52 -8.59
N GLU A 40 -3.69 12.70 -8.42
CA GLU A 40 -3.05 13.92 -7.95
C GLU A 40 -2.53 13.84 -6.51
N LEU A 41 -3.06 12.93 -5.67
CA LEU A 41 -2.54 12.72 -4.32
C LEU A 41 -1.15 12.09 -4.33
N PHE A 42 -0.85 11.29 -5.35
CA PHE A 42 0.37 10.47 -5.42
C PHE A 42 1.50 11.15 -6.20
N GLU A 43 1.27 12.35 -6.73
CA GLU A 43 2.34 13.19 -7.28
C GLU A 43 2.91 14.03 -6.13
N PRO A 44 4.19 13.92 -5.74
CA PRO A 44 5.39 13.61 -6.54
C PRO A 44 6.10 12.29 -6.17
N ASP A 45 5.40 11.27 -5.70
CA ASP A 45 6.04 10.05 -5.15
C ASP A 45 6.92 9.30 -6.15
N ASP A 46 8.04 8.76 -5.65
CA ASP A 46 8.97 7.89 -6.37
C ASP A 46 8.43 6.45 -6.42
N PHE A 47 7.83 5.97 -5.33
CA PHE A 47 7.17 4.67 -5.26
C PHE A 47 6.07 4.63 -4.18
N LEU A 48 5.19 3.64 -4.29
CA LEU A 48 4.05 3.45 -3.39
C LEU A 48 4.08 2.05 -2.76
N ILE A 49 3.75 1.97 -1.48
CA ILE A 49 3.32 0.74 -0.80
C ILE A 49 1.85 0.89 -0.45
N MET A 50 1.05 -0.11 -0.79
CA MET A 50 -0.37 -0.16 -0.48
C MET A 50 -0.69 -1.42 0.32
N ALA A 51 -1.42 -1.26 1.42
CA ALA A 51 -1.99 -2.37 2.18
C ALA A 51 -3.52 -2.35 2.05
N LEU A 52 -4.09 -3.49 1.68
CA LEU A 52 -5.52 -3.70 1.51
C LEU A 52 -6.03 -4.65 2.58
N TRP A 53 -7.07 -4.25 3.29
CA TRP A 53 -7.72 -5.02 4.35
C TRP A 53 -9.16 -4.52 4.52
N ALA A 54 -9.97 -5.18 5.33
CA ALA A 54 -11.34 -4.75 5.56
C ALA A 54 -11.68 -4.64 7.04
N ASP A 55 -12.55 -3.69 7.34
CA ASP A 55 -13.07 -3.41 8.68
C ASP A 55 -14.58 -3.23 8.61
N ASN A 56 -15.32 -3.91 9.47
CA ASN A 56 -16.78 -3.73 9.58
C ASN A 56 -17.53 -3.76 8.22
N GLY A 57 -17.09 -4.61 7.29
CA GLY A 57 -17.68 -4.75 5.96
C GLY A 57 -17.26 -3.67 4.95
N LYS A 58 -16.32 -2.79 5.30
CA LYS A 58 -15.75 -1.78 4.39
C LYS A 58 -14.40 -2.21 3.86
N GLN A 59 -14.12 -1.91 2.60
CA GLN A 59 -12.80 -2.10 2.00
C GLN A 59 -11.90 -0.93 2.39
N ILE A 60 -10.74 -1.22 2.96
CA ILE A 60 -9.75 -0.22 3.37
C ILE A 60 -8.50 -0.36 2.49
N ALA A 61 -7.99 0.77 2.00
CA ALA A 61 -6.64 0.88 1.47
C ALA A 61 -5.84 1.90 2.29
N GLU A 62 -4.71 1.46 2.80
CA GLU A 62 -3.66 2.32 3.33
C GLU A 62 -2.59 2.46 2.27
N VAL A 63 -2.29 3.70 1.85
CA VAL A 63 -1.30 3.99 0.82
C VAL A 63 -0.20 4.82 1.44
N PHE A 64 1.04 4.40 1.25
CA PHE A 64 2.25 5.07 1.71
C PHE A 64 3.07 5.47 0.51
N GLY A 65 3.20 6.78 0.29
CA GLY A 65 3.97 7.37 -0.79
C GLY A 65 5.33 7.81 -0.30
N TYR A 66 6.36 7.39 -1.01
CA TYR A 66 7.75 7.69 -0.68
C TYR A 66 8.32 8.62 -1.74
N PHE A 67 8.94 9.72 -1.30
CA PHE A 67 9.61 10.67 -2.19
C PHE A 67 10.96 11.11 -1.62
N GLY A 68 11.77 11.75 -2.46
CA GLY A 68 13.12 12.17 -2.07
C GLY A 68 14.06 10.98 -1.90
N THR A 69 13.86 9.90 -2.67
CA THR A 69 14.65 8.67 -2.56
C THR A 69 16.06 8.76 -3.15
N ASN A 70 16.43 9.93 -3.70
CA ASN A 70 17.76 10.23 -4.24
C ASN A 70 18.48 11.25 -3.33
N PRO A 71 19.64 10.90 -2.72
CA PRO A 71 20.40 9.66 -2.92
C PRO A 71 19.80 8.44 -2.20
N TRP A 72 19.89 7.28 -2.84
CA TRP A 72 19.49 5.98 -2.27
C TRP A 72 20.63 5.35 -1.45
N PRO A 73 20.37 4.66 -0.32
CA PRO A 73 19.05 4.46 0.30
C PRO A 73 18.51 5.72 0.97
N GLY A 74 19.34 6.63 1.51
CA GLY A 74 18.84 7.87 2.13
C GLY A 74 17.73 7.67 3.19
N ASN A 75 17.09 8.77 3.56
CA ASN A 75 15.90 8.77 4.42
C ASN A 75 14.75 9.43 3.65
N PRO A 76 13.91 8.67 2.94
CA PRO A 76 12.83 9.24 2.16
C PRO A 76 11.79 9.90 3.08
N GLU A 77 11.10 10.88 2.53
CA GLU A 77 9.90 11.42 3.15
C GLU A 77 8.72 10.50 2.83
N VAL A 78 7.77 10.39 3.77
CA VAL A 78 6.63 9.48 3.65
C VAL A 78 5.33 10.24 3.84
N ASN A 79 4.49 10.21 2.81
CA ASN A 79 3.09 10.58 2.91
C ASN A 79 2.22 9.34 3.11
N SER A 80 1.07 9.51 3.75
CA SER A 80 0.11 8.42 3.94
C SER A 80 -1.31 8.87 3.65
N TRP A 81 -2.07 7.98 3.03
CA TRP A 81 -3.47 8.18 2.69
C TRP A 81 -4.27 6.94 3.07
N MET A 82 -5.49 7.16 3.53
CA MET A 82 -6.44 6.09 3.85
C MET A 82 -7.67 6.25 2.97
N PHE A 83 -8.11 5.14 2.37
CA PHE A 83 -9.34 5.10 1.57
C PHE A 83 -10.26 4.04 2.15
N SER A 84 -11.52 4.42 2.38
CA SER A 84 -12.60 3.51 2.75
C SER A 84 -13.60 3.44 1.62
N ASP A 85 -13.88 2.24 1.11
CA ASP A 85 -14.73 1.99 -0.07
C ASP A 85 -14.35 2.85 -1.30
N GLY A 86 -13.04 3.14 -1.39
CA GLY A 86 -12.43 3.92 -2.45
C GLY A 86 -12.68 5.42 -2.31
N ILE A 87 -13.04 5.89 -1.11
CA ILE A 87 -13.22 7.31 -0.78
C ILE A 87 -12.09 7.71 0.16
N TYR A 88 -11.36 8.78 -0.20
CA TYR A 88 -10.26 9.31 0.61
C TYR A 88 -10.76 9.87 1.96
N GLN A 89 -10.14 9.41 3.05
CA GLN A 89 -10.48 9.77 4.43
C GLN A 89 -9.49 10.77 5.01
N ARG A 90 -9.67 12.07 4.70
CA ARG A 90 -8.72 13.13 5.07
C ARG A 90 -8.71 13.47 6.57
N GLU A 91 -9.86 13.42 7.22
CA GLU A 91 -10.05 13.91 8.59
C GLU A 91 -10.21 12.77 9.62
N GLU A 92 -10.32 11.54 9.15
CA GLU A 92 -10.41 10.39 10.04
C GLU A 92 -9.02 10.09 10.64
N ARG A 93 -9.01 9.64 11.89
CA ARG A 93 -7.81 9.07 12.48
C ARG A 93 -7.41 7.89 11.62
N GLN A 94 -6.30 7.99 10.91
CA GLN A 94 -5.77 6.89 10.10
C GLN A 94 -5.65 5.65 11.00
N ILE A 95 -6.45 4.64 10.69
CA ILE A 95 -6.32 3.33 11.30
C ILE A 95 -5.29 2.62 10.43
N CYS A 96 -4.19 2.21 11.06
CA CYS A 96 -3.19 1.35 10.45
C CYS A 96 -3.34 -0.04 11.08
N CYS A 97 -3.58 -1.08 10.28
CA CYS A 97 -3.63 -2.43 10.84
C CYS A 97 -2.23 -2.86 11.35
N ALA A 98 -2.19 -3.66 12.42
CA ALA A 98 -0.91 -4.09 13.01
C ALA A 98 -0.04 -4.89 12.01
N ASP A 99 -0.66 -5.63 11.10
CA ASP A 99 0.05 -6.35 10.05
C ASP A 99 0.69 -5.39 9.04
N THR A 100 0.04 -4.27 8.69
CA THR A 100 0.65 -3.22 7.86
C THR A 100 1.90 -2.65 8.54
N LEU A 101 1.86 -2.39 9.85
CA LEU A 101 3.04 -1.89 10.57
C LEU A 101 4.23 -2.86 10.51
N ILE A 102 3.97 -4.16 10.62
CA ILE A 102 5.02 -5.18 10.50
C ILE A 102 5.56 -5.22 9.06
N VAL A 103 4.68 -5.16 8.06
CA VAL A 103 5.06 -5.10 6.64
C VAL A 103 5.94 -3.88 6.38
N LEU A 104 5.55 -2.68 6.82
CA LEU A 104 6.35 -1.47 6.64
C LEU A 104 7.73 -1.56 7.31
N GLY A 105 7.82 -2.22 8.48
CA GLY A 105 9.10 -2.50 9.13
C GLY A 105 10.01 -3.38 8.27
N ARG A 106 9.47 -4.47 7.70
CA ARG A 106 10.21 -5.37 6.80
C ARG A 106 10.59 -4.69 5.49
N GLU A 107 9.73 -3.81 4.99
CA GLU A 107 10.00 -3.00 3.81
C GLU A 107 11.16 -2.04 4.01
N GLU A 108 11.16 -1.32 5.13
CA GLU A 108 12.25 -0.41 5.48
C GLU A 108 13.58 -1.17 5.66
N GLU A 109 13.55 -2.35 6.28
CA GLU A 109 14.74 -3.21 6.37
C GLU A 109 15.27 -3.65 5.00
N ALA A 110 14.39 -4.06 4.09
CA ALA A 110 14.76 -4.46 2.74
C ALA A 110 15.33 -3.28 1.95
N ARG A 111 14.65 -2.13 2.01
CA ARG A 111 15.04 -0.87 1.35
C ARG A 111 16.48 -0.48 1.71
N ARG A 112 16.81 -0.50 3.02
CA ARG A 112 18.16 -0.19 3.53
C ARG A 112 19.26 -1.13 3.05
N LYS A 113 18.91 -2.37 2.67
CA LYS A 113 19.86 -3.40 2.21
C LYS A 113 20.01 -3.44 0.69
N THR A 114 19.20 -2.67 -0.03
CA THR A 114 19.18 -2.66 -1.51
C THR A 114 19.93 -1.46 -2.08
N PRO A 115 20.62 -1.60 -3.22
CA PRO A 115 21.48 -0.53 -3.76
C PRO A 115 20.72 0.59 -4.48
N ASP A 116 19.50 0.31 -4.96
CA ASP A 116 18.67 1.25 -5.71
C ASP A 116 17.19 0.81 -5.68
N LEU A 117 16.30 1.73 -6.10
CA LEU A 117 14.86 1.51 -6.15
C LEU A 117 14.48 0.32 -7.06
N LYS A 118 15.18 0.12 -8.18
CA LYS A 118 14.87 -0.98 -9.10
C LYS A 118 15.11 -2.33 -8.43
N SER A 119 16.25 -2.49 -7.79
CA SER A 119 16.65 -3.70 -7.05
C SER A 119 15.71 -3.96 -5.88
N TYR A 120 15.30 -2.91 -5.16
CA TYR A 120 14.30 -2.98 -4.11
C TYR A 120 12.94 -3.47 -4.61
N MET A 121 12.43 -2.91 -5.71
CA MET A 121 11.13 -3.29 -6.26
C MET A 121 11.13 -4.74 -6.76
N GLN A 122 12.24 -5.20 -7.35
CA GLN A 122 12.41 -6.56 -7.87
C GLN A 122 12.58 -7.63 -6.78
N ASN A 123 13.03 -7.24 -5.57
CA ASN A 123 13.30 -8.16 -4.47
C ASN A 123 12.51 -7.75 -3.23
N PRO A 124 11.18 -7.94 -3.21
CA PRO A 124 10.35 -7.64 -2.04
C PRO A 124 10.78 -8.46 -0.80
N PRO A 125 10.57 -7.93 0.41
CA PRO A 125 10.73 -8.73 1.62
C PRO A 125 9.74 -9.90 1.63
N ASP A 126 10.13 -11.02 2.23
CA ASP A 126 9.19 -12.10 2.49
C ASP A 126 8.25 -11.71 3.65
N VAL A 127 6.97 -11.56 3.32
CA VAL A 127 5.88 -11.27 4.26
C VAL A 127 4.78 -12.34 4.21
N SER A 128 5.08 -13.51 3.62
CA SER A 128 4.09 -14.55 3.35
C SER A 128 3.42 -15.11 4.61
N ASP A 129 4.06 -15.02 5.77
CA ASP A 129 3.52 -15.38 7.07
C ASP A 129 2.42 -14.42 7.55
N LEU A 130 2.48 -13.14 7.17
CA LEU A 130 1.50 -12.10 7.54
C LEU A 130 0.27 -12.07 6.64
N MET A 131 0.35 -12.67 5.46
CA MET A 131 -0.75 -12.73 4.49
C MET A 131 -1.65 -13.95 4.70
N LYS A 132 -1.33 -14.83 5.66
CA LYS A 132 -2.12 -16.03 5.94
C LYS A 132 -3.34 -15.68 6.80
N PRO A 133 -4.51 -16.31 6.54
CA PRO A 133 -5.64 -16.27 7.45
C PRO A 133 -5.22 -16.59 8.89
N ARG A 134 -5.51 -15.67 9.82
CA ARG A 134 -5.37 -15.98 11.25
C ARG A 134 -6.44 -17.02 11.59
N ARG A 135 -6.02 -18.21 12.01
CA ARG A 135 -6.94 -19.21 12.55
C ARG A 135 -7.47 -18.68 13.89
N HIS A 136 -8.74 -18.30 13.91
CA HIS A 136 -9.47 -17.99 15.14
C HIS A 136 -9.78 -19.26 15.92
#